data_AF-A0A0J9ENR5-F1
#
_entry.id   AF-A0A0J9ENR5-F1
#
_cell.length_a   1.000
_cell.length_b   1.000
_cell.length_c   1.000
_cell.angle_alpha   90.00
_cell.angle_beta   90.00
_cell.angle_gamma   90.00
#
_symmetry.space_group_name_H-M   'P 1'
#
loop_
_entity.id
_entity.type
_entity.pdbx_description
1 polymer ?
#
loop_
_entity_poly.entity_id
_entity_poly.type
_entity_poly.pdbx_seq_one_letter_code
_entity_poly.pdbx_strand_id
1 'polypeptide(L)'
;MGTLGTVVVVVLVLSFLTFVALFGRLPALRKTPIGFLHRIIWIHFPKLLRLVDGAICGGRVSRWGSRSGNYLLYENHPVVLIFFLVLLVGAEVMFVPAVWPRIGIFHKLCIPVVVMLPYWFLYSSVFTTSTITRENLREHMRSYPYDRILFHPGYVCRTCHTLKPARSKHCSICNVCVARHDHHCIWLMNCVGQNNYGYFLALLLSMFVLLSYGSYLGYCLLDRHLQDTLVLSFPTAVHSRHWAKGIEWGLYFQFWGYAIADDIIVGGVFMLALLTSLLPLAMFLYHVYLIWSGMTTNESAKWGDWRDDIADGLVFKARKSEIYPEKHPDADIVEPYVSWPIQVDQTLIFTDDGHPPRVGFSLARECTSVTQPVDLDAAPDTRWMRVKSLKDVVNIYDRGFSTNLREGLRLRQ
;
A
#
# COMPACT_ATOMS: atom_id res chain seq x y z
N MET A 1 28.62 2.08 -29.40
CA MET A 1 28.30 2.16 -27.95
C MET A 1 28.57 0.79 -27.36
N GLY A 2 29.35 0.68 -26.28
CA GLY A 2 29.63 -0.61 -25.64
C GLY A 2 28.38 -1.27 -25.05
N THR A 3 28.47 -2.54 -24.69
CA THR A 3 27.42 -3.29 -23.97
C THR A 3 26.93 -2.54 -22.73
N LEU A 4 27.85 -1.94 -21.96
CA LEU A 4 27.53 -1.09 -20.80
C LEU A 4 26.67 0.12 -21.18
N GLY A 5 27.00 0.81 -22.29
CA GLY A 5 26.21 1.95 -22.77
C GLY A 5 24.80 1.54 -23.18
N THR A 6 24.65 0.34 -23.76
CA THR A 6 23.34 -0.21 -24.12
C THR A 6 22.51 -0.52 -22.87
N VAL A 7 23.11 -1.17 -21.87
CA VAL A 7 22.45 -1.49 -20.60
C VAL A 7 22.00 -0.21 -19.88
N VAL A 8 22.86 0.80 -19.79
CA VAL A 8 22.52 2.08 -19.16
C VAL A 8 21.35 2.75 -19.87
N VAL A 9 21.36 2.80 -21.21
CA VAL A 9 20.25 3.37 -21.98
C VAL A 9 18.96 2.60 -21.72
N VAL A 10 18.98 1.27 -21.71
CA VAL A 10 17.79 0.45 -21.43
C VAL A 10 17.26 0.72 -20.03
N VAL A 11 18.11 0.74 -19.01
CA VAL A 11 17.70 1.02 -17.62
C VAL A 11 17.10 2.41 -17.50
N LEU A 12 17.71 3.43 -18.10
CA LEU A 12 17.20 4.79 -18.09
C LEU A 12 15.85 4.91 -18.80
N VAL A 13 15.69 4.25 -19.96
CA VAL A 13 14.43 4.24 -20.70
C VAL A 13 13.34 3.54 -19.91
N LEU A 14 13.61 2.34 -19.36
CA LEU A 14 12.63 1.61 -18.55
C LEU A 14 12.25 2.38 -17.28
N SER A 15 13.22 3.00 -16.61
CA SER A 15 12.98 3.83 -15.43
C SER A 15 12.13 5.05 -15.77
N PHE A 16 12.43 5.73 -16.89
CA PHE A 16 11.64 6.86 -17.37
C PHE A 16 10.21 6.45 -17.74
N LEU A 17 10.04 5.36 -18.49
CA LEU A 17 8.72 4.83 -18.84
C LEU A 17 7.91 4.44 -17.60
N THR A 18 8.56 3.82 -16.61
CA THR A 18 7.94 3.49 -15.32
C THR A 18 7.52 4.76 -14.57
N PHE A 19 8.38 5.78 -14.53
CA PHE A 19 8.07 7.08 -13.94
C PHE A 19 6.87 7.73 -14.63
N VAL A 20 6.88 7.80 -15.97
CA VAL A 20 5.76 8.36 -16.76
C VAL A 20 4.48 7.58 -16.48
N ALA A 21 4.54 6.25 -16.46
CA ALA A 21 3.38 5.39 -16.22
C ALA A 21 2.79 5.58 -14.83
N LEU A 22 3.62 5.76 -13.78
CA LEU A 22 3.16 5.89 -12.40
C LEU A 22 2.77 7.32 -12.01
N PHE A 23 3.54 8.31 -12.44
CA PHE A 23 3.45 9.70 -11.96
C PHE A 23 2.87 10.67 -12.99
N GLY A 24 2.73 10.28 -14.26
CA GLY A 24 2.26 11.21 -15.31
C GLY A 24 0.81 11.70 -15.15
N ARG A 25 0.02 11.10 -14.25
CA ARG A 25 -1.32 11.58 -13.89
C ARG A 25 -1.36 12.71 -12.86
N LEU A 26 -0.23 13.01 -12.20
CA LEU A 26 -0.16 14.05 -11.16
C LEU A 26 -0.63 15.40 -11.72
N PRO A 27 -1.40 16.22 -10.96
CA PRO A 27 -1.93 17.50 -11.44
C PRO A 27 -0.85 18.40 -12.05
N ALA A 28 0.32 18.49 -11.42
CA ALA A 28 1.46 19.27 -11.91
C ALA A 28 2.01 18.81 -13.26
N LEU A 29 1.86 17.52 -13.60
CA LEU A 29 2.39 16.90 -14.82
C LEU A 29 1.32 16.70 -15.90
N ARG A 30 0.04 16.86 -15.57
CA ARG A 30 -1.09 16.53 -16.46
C ARG A 30 -1.05 17.28 -17.80
N LYS A 31 -0.61 18.54 -17.78
CA LYS A 31 -0.50 19.45 -18.95
C LYS A 31 0.90 19.49 -19.58
N THR A 32 1.80 18.58 -19.19
CA THR A 32 3.18 18.53 -19.72
C THR A 32 3.35 17.38 -20.72
N PRO A 33 4.50 17.27 -21.43
CA PRO A 33 4.81 16.11 -22.27
C PRO A 33 4.77 14.77 -21.52
N ILE A 34 5.06 14.77 -20.21
CA ILE A 34 4.96 13.58 -19.36
C ILE A 34 3.49 13.13 -19.26
N GLY A 35 2.57 14.07 -18.99
CA GLY A 35 1.13 13.78 -18.99
C GLY A 35 0.61 13.32 -20.34
N PHE A 36 1.16 13.83 -21.45
CA PHE A 36 0.86 13.34 -22.79
C PHE A 36 1.34 11.89 -23.02
N LEU A 37 2.60 11.58 -22.68
CA LEU A 37 3.13 10.22 -22.77
C LEU A 37 2.36 9.22 -21.90
N HIS A 38 1.96 9.63 -20.68
CA HIS A 38 1.10 8.82 -19.82
C HIS A 38 -0.24 8.49 -20.52
N ARG A 39 -0.86 9.45 -21.20
CA ARG A 39 -2.08 9.19 -21.99
C ARG A 39 -1.80 8.24 -23.17
N ILE A 40 -0.65 8.33 -23.81
CA ILE A 40 -0.25 7.35 -24.83
C ILE A 40 -0.20 5.94 -24.23
N ILE A 41 0.51 5.76 -23.13
CA ILE A 41 0.73 4.45 -22.50
C ILE A 41 -0.58 3.84 -21.98
N TRP A 42 -1.42 4.62 -21.29
CA TRP A 42 -2.58 4.08 -20.58
C TRP A 42 -3.91 4.20 -21.33
N ILE A 43 -4.00 5.09 -22.32
CA ILE A 43 -5.25 5.32 -23.05
C ILE A 43 -5.11 4.88 -24.51
N HIS A 44 -4.13 5.42 -25.23
CA HIS A 44 -4.04 5.19 -26.68
C HIS A 44 -3.49 3.81 -27.02
N PHE A 45 -2.44 3.34 -26.34
CA PHE A 45 -1.84 2.04 -26.60
C PHE A 45 -2.81 0.87 -26.32
N PRO A 46 -3.54 0.81 -25.18
CA PRO A 46 -4.55 -0.21 -24.96
C PRO A 46 -5.75 -0.12 -25.91
N LYS A 47 -6.08 1.08 -26.42
CA LYS A 47 -7.10 1.22 -27.49
C LYS A 47 -6.59 0.62 -28.80
N LEU A 48 -5.34 0.89 -29.18
CA LEU A 48 -4.72 0.31 -30.37
C LEU A 48 -4.67 -1.22 -30.28
N LEU A 49 -4.23 -1.78 -29.14
CA LEU A 49 -4.22 -3.23 -28.94
C LEU A 49 -5.62 -3.86 -29.10
N ARG A 50 -6.67 -3.20 -28.58
CA ARG A 50 -8.06 -3.65 -28.75
C ARG A 50 -8.54 -3.59 -30.20
N LEU A 51 -8.13 -2.58 -30.96
CA LEU A 51 -8.46 -2.47 -32.39
C LEU A 51 -7.77 -3.58 -33.20
N VAL A 52 -6.48 -3.82 -32.94
CA VAL A 52 -5.69 -4.87 -33.59
C VAL A 52 -6.26 -6.26 -33.25
N ASP A 53 -6.55 -6.54 -31.98
CA ASP A 53 -7.21 -7.79 -31.57
C ASP A 53 -8.63 -7.93 -32.16
N GLY A 54 -9.36 -6.82 -32.30
CA GLY A 54 -10.63 -6.77 -33.02
C GLY A 54 -10.50 -7.23 -34.48
N ALA A 55 -9.48 -6.73 -35.18
CA ALA A 55 -9.23 -7.05 -36.59
C ALA A 55 -8.69 -8.47 -36.81
N ILE A 56 -7.76 -8.94 -35.97
CA ILE A 56 -7.05 -10.21 -36.19
C ILE A 56 -7.76 -11.39 -35.49
N CYS A 57 -8.24 -11.18 -34.26
CA CYS A 57 -8.71 -12.24 -33.37
C CYS A 57 -10.19 -12.10 -32.99
N GLY A 58 -10.92 -11.15 -33.58
CA GLY A 58 -12.33 -10.88 -33.26
C GLY A 58 -12.54 -10.40 -31.82
N GLY A 59 -11.57 -9.70 -31.25
CA GLY A 59 -11.66 -9.14 -29.90
C GLY A 59 -11.57 -10.19 -28.79
N ARG A 60 -11.11 -11.41 -29.07
CA ARG A 60 -11.07 -12.51 -28.09
C ARG A 60 -9.96 -12.30 -27.07
N VAL A 61 -8.78 -11.84 -27.49
CA VAL A 61 -7.61 -11.71 -26.59
C VAL A 61 -7.87 -10.62 -25.56
N SER A 62 -8.44 -9.48 -25.98
CA SER A 62 -8.76 -8.37 -25.08
C SER A 62 -9.86 -8.74 -24.10
N ARG A 63 -10.92 -9.44 -24.56
CA ARG A 63 -11.99 -9.91 -23.67
C ARG A 63 -11.46 -10.90 -22.64
N TRP A 64 -10.66 -11.87 -23.08
CA TRP A 64 -10.02 -12.82 -22.19
C TRP A 64 -9.09 -12.13 -21.20
N GLY A 65 -8.21 -11.23 -21.67
CA GLY A 65 -7.29 -10.48 -20.84
C GLY A 65 -7.99 -9.60 -19.80
N SER A 66 -9.07 -8.90 -20.19
CA SER A 66 -9.88 -8.11 -19.24
C SER A 66 -10.61 -9.00 -18.23
N ARG A 67 -11.16 -10.14 -18.65
CA ARG A 67 -11.82 -11.08 -17.73
C ARG A 67 -10.84 -11.67 -16.73
N SER A 68 -9.68 -12.14 -17.21
CA SER A 68 -8.62 -12.68 -16.37
C SER A 68 -8.07 -11.62 -15.42
N GLY A 69 -7.82 -10.40 -15.90
CA GLY A 69 -7.38 -9.29 -15.06
C GLY A 69 -8.41 -8.89 -14.00
N ASN A 70 -9.69 -8.86 -14.37
CA ASN A 70 -10.77 -8.59 -13.41
C ASN A 70 -10.88 -9.66 -12.34
N TYR A 71 -10.85 -10.93 -12.75
CA TYR A 71 -10.79 -12.06 -11.81
C TYR A 71 -9.60 -11.89 -10.87
N LEU A 72 -8.39 -11.73 -11.42
CA LEU A 72 -7.14 -11.67 -10.66
C LEU A 72 -6.99 -10.50 -9.67
N LEU A 73 -7.59 -9.35 -9.97
CA LEU A 73 -7.34 -8.10 -9.23
C LEU A 73 -8.57 -7.56 -8.49
N TYR A 74 -9.78 -7.97 -8.86
CA TYR A 74 -11.02 -7.39 -8.35
C TYR A 74 -12.02 -8.43 -7.81
N GLU A 75 -11.69 -9.72 -7.83
CA GLU A 75 -12.48 -10.78 -7.20
C GLU A 75 -11.72 -11.41 -6.03
N ASN A 76 -12.43 -12.01 -5.08
CA ASN A 76 -11.82 -12.69 -3.95
C ASN A 76 -11.52 -14.16 -4.30
N HIS A 77 -10.29 -14.47 -4.69
CA HIS A 77 -9.87 -15.81 -5.10
C HIS A 77 -8.45 -16.16 -4.61
N PRO A 78 -8.08 -17.45 -4.53
CA PRO A 78 -6.80 -17.85 -3.95
C PRO A 78 -5.62 -17.81 -4.92
N VAL A 79 -5.84 -17.65 -6.24
CA VAL A 79 -4.77 -17.78 -7.26
C VAL A 79 -3.51 -16.95 -6.96
N VAL A 80 -3.64 -15.67 -6.55
CA VAL A 80 -2.47 -14.82 -6.24
C VAL A 80 -1.73 -15.31 -5.00
N LEU A 81 -2.46 -15.74 -3.97
CA LEU A 81 -1.88 -16.34 -2.77
C LEU A 81 -1.20 -17.68 -3.07
N ILE A 82 -1.81 -18.55 -3.89
CA ILE A 82 -1.21 -19.81 -4.32
C ILE A 82 0.07 -19.54 -5.12
N PHE A 83 0.03 -18.58 -6.05
CA PHE A 83 1.21 -18.18 -6.80
C PHE A 83 2.35 -17.70 -5.88
N PHE A 84 2.03 -16.85 -4.90
CA PHE A 84 2.99 -16.39 -3.90
C PHE A 84 3.59 -17.55 -3.10
N LEU A 85 2.76 -18.48 -2.62
CA LEU A 85 3.20 -19.67 -1.88
C LEU A 85 4.08 -20.60 -2.72
N VAL A 86 3.74 -20.82 -3.99
CA VAL A 86 4.54 -21.63 -4.92
C VAL A 86 5.92 -21.01 -5.12
N LEU A 87 6.00 -19.69 -5.30
CA LEU A 87 7.28 -19.00 -5.41
C LEU A 87 8.10 -19.10 -4.12
N LEU A 88 7.48 -18.88 -2.97
CA LEU A 88 8.14 -18.90 -1.67
C LEU A 88 8.67 -20.30 -1.33
N VAL A 89 7.79 -21.31 -1.35
CA VAL A 89 8.13 -22.70 -1.07
C VAL A 89 9.11 -23.25 -2.11
N GLY A 90 8.88 -22.93 -3.40
CA GLY A 90 9.76 -23.37 -4.48
C GLY A 90 11.19 -22.85 -4.31
N ALA A 91 11.34 -21.56 -3.98
CA ALA A 91 12.66 -20.97 -3.70
C ALA A 91 13.32 -21.63 -2.49
N GLU A 92 12.58 -21.88 -1.40
CA GLU A 92 13.12 -22.50 -0.19
C GLU A 92 13.52 -23.97 -0.41
N VAL A 93 12.68 -24.76 -1.09
CA VAL A 93 12.95 -26.18 -1.41
C VAL A 93 14.15 -26.33 -2.33
N MET A 94 14.39 -25.38 -3.23
CA MET A 94 15.59 -25.37 -4.06
C MET A 94 16.82 -24.89 -3.29
N PHE A 95 16.70 -23.80 -2.53
CA PHE A 95 17.83 -23.14 -1.88
C PHE A 95 18.32 -23.86 -0.64
N VAL A 96 17.43 -24.21 0.30
CA VAL A 96 17.81 -24.75 1.61
C VAL A 96 18.64 -26.04 1.47
N PRO A 97 18.24 -27.06 0.67
CA PRO A 97 19.05 -28.25 0.48
C PRO A 97 20.39 -27.98 -0.20
N ALA A 98 20.44 -27.04 -1.16
CA ALA A 98 21.66 -26.68 -1.86
C ALA A 98 22.70 -26.04 -0.92
N VAL A 99 22.26 -25.20 0.03
CA VAL A 99 23.15 -24.51 0.97
C VAL A 99 23.44 -25.32 2.24
N TRP A 100 22.55 -26.24 2.64
CA TRP A 100 22.64 -26.99 3.91
C TRP A 100 24.00 -27.65 4.21
N PRO A 101 24.66 -28.35 3.26
CA PRO A 101 25.96 -28.97 3.53
C PRO A 101 27.11 -27.95 3.62
N ARG A 102 26.90 -26.71 3.16
CA ARG A 102 27.94 -25.69 2.97
C ARG A 102 27.99 -24.65 4.09
N ILE A 103 27.03 -24.69 5.01
CA ILE A 103 26.86 -23.68 6.07
C ILE A 103 27.16 -24.24 7.47
N GLY A 104 27.61 -23.35 8.36
CA GLY A 104 27.89 -23.67 9.76
C GLY A 104 26.64 -23.91 10.60
N ILE A 105 26.83 -24.45 11.82
CA ILE A 105 25.73 -24.80 12.75
C ILE A 105 24.84 -23.60 13.09
N PHE A 106 25.41 -22.40 13.23
CA PHE A 106 24.66 -21.18 13.49
C PHE A 106 23.54 -20.97 12.45
N HIS A 107 23.88 -21.03 11.16
CA HIS A 107 22.90 -20.86 10.09
C HIS A 107 21.88 -21.99 10.04
N LYS A 108 22.28 -23.24 10.32
CA LYS A 108 21.36 -24.38 10.41
C LYS A 108 20.32 -24.20 11.52
N LEU A 109 20.66 -23.51 12.60
CA LEU A 109 19.72 -23.17 13.68
C LEU A 109 18.84 -21.96 13.34
N CYS A 110 19.38 -20.96 12.63
CA CYS A 110 18.62 -19.77 12.23
C CYS A 110 17.60 -20.02 11.11
N ILE A 111 17.95 -20.84 10.10
CA ILE A 111 17.13 -21.06 8.90
C ILE A 111 15.70 -21.50 9.26
N PRO A 112 15.47 -22.50 10.13
CA PRO A 112 14.11 -22.89 10.51
C PRO A 112 13.27 -21.74 11.06
N VAL A 113 13.86 -20.86 11.88
CA VAL A 113 13.14 -19.72 12.46
C VAL A 113 12.78 -18.70 11.38
N VAL A 114 13.76 -18.33 10.55
CA VAL A 114 13.58 -17.31 9.51
C VAL A 114 12.60 -17.77 8.43
N VAL A 115 12.60 -19.07 8.08
CA VAL A 115 11.67 -19.68 7.12
C VAL A 115 10.25 -19.76 7.70
N MET A 116 10.09 -20.18 8.95
CA MET A 116 8.75 -20.43 9.51
C MET A 116 7.95 -19.17 9.83
N LEU A 117 8.61 -18.06 10.20
CA LEU A 117 7.92 -16.83 10.63
C LEU A 117 7.00 -16.22 9.55
N PRO A 118 7.44 -16.04 8.29
CA PRO A 118 6.55 -15.56 7.22
C PRO A 118 5.30 -16.41 7.05
N TYR A 119 5.40 -17.75 7.11
CA TYR A 119 4.21 -18.62 7.01
C TYR A 119 3.25 -18.43 8.17
N TRP A 120 3.77 -18.31 9.39
CA TRP A 120 2.95 -18.06 10.57
C TRP A 120 2.17 -16.74 10.47
N PHE A 121 2.85 -15.65 10.08
CA PHE A 121 2.22 -14.35 9.96
C PHE A 121 1.34 -14.24 8.72
N LEU A 122 1.65 -14.95 7.64
CA LEU A 122 0.78 -15.08 6.47
C LEU A 122 -0.53 -15.76 6.88
N TYR A 123 -0.45 -16.94 7.51
CA TYR A 123 -1.62 -17.65 8.03
C TYR A 123 -2.44 -16.75 8.97
N SER A 124 -1.78 -16.10 9.93
CA SER A 124 -2.45 -15.22 10.89
C SER A 124 -3.15 -14.04 10.21
N SER A 125 -2.54 -13.47 9.17
CA SER A 125 -3.11 -12.34 8.40
C SER A 125 -4.29 -12.76 7.52
N VAL A 126 -4.23 -13.97 6.94
CA VAL A 126 -5.29 -14.54 6.10
C VAL A 126 -6.52 -14.91 6.93
N PHE A 127 -6.32 -15.60 8.07
CA PHE A 127 -7.43 -16.18 8.84
C PHE A 127 -7.97 -15.28 9.96
N THR A 128 -7.27 -14.21 10.32
CA THR A 128 -7.81 -13.20 11.25
C THR A 128 -8.58 -12.15 10.47
N THR A 129 -9.88 -12.02 10.71
CA THR A 129 -10.74 -11.05 10.01
C THR A 129 -11.08 -9.86 10.90
N SER A 130 -11.33 -8.72 10.26
CA SER A 130 -11.83 -7.49 10.90
C SER A 130 -13.27 -7.19 10.49
N THR A 131 -14.04 -8.24 10.17
CA THR A 131 -15.41 -8.13 9.68
C THR A 131 -16.35 -7.65 10.77
N ILE A 132 -17.17 -6.66 10.44
CA ILE A 132 -18.24 -6.14 11.30
C ILE A 132 -19.47 -7.01 11.10
N THR A 133 -19.91 -7.63 12.18
CA THR A 133 -21.13 -8.44 12.28
C THR A 133 -22.13 -7.76 13.22
N ARG A 134 -23.32 -8.33 13.38
CA ARG A 134 -24.32 -7.77 14.31
C ARG A 134 -23.87 -7.89 15.76
N GLU A 135 -23.13 -8.95 16.09
CA GLU A 135 -22.67 -9.27 17.43
C GLU A 135 -21.58 -8.27 17.91
N ASN A 136 -20.66 -7.89 17.04
CA ASN A 136 -19.54 -6.99 17.38
C ASN A 136 -19.80 -5.51 17.02
N LEU A 137 -20.92 -5.19 16.35
CA LEU A 137 -21.23 -3.82 15.90
C LEU A 137 -21.17 -2.80 17.05
N ARG A 138 -21.75 -3.13 18.20
CA ARG A 138 -21.83 -2.21 19.34
C ARG A 138 -20.45 -1.83 19.89
N GLU A 139 -19.52 -2.79 19.88
CA GLU A 139 -18.13 -2.58 20.30
C GLU A 139 -17.42 -1.64 19.30
N HIS A 140 -17.53 -1.91 18.00
CA HIS A 140 -16.91 -1.08 16.98
C HIS A 140 -17.48 0.33 16.93
N MET A 141 -18.79 0.50 17.15
CA MET A 141 -19.44 1.81 17.25
C MET A 141 -18.88 2.67 18.38
N ARG A 142 -18.32 2.06 19.43
CA ARG A 142 -17.72 2.75 20.59
C ARG A 142 -16.21 2.88 20.51
N SER A 143 -15.58 2.34 19.45
CA SER A 143 -14.12 2.30 19.33
C SER A 143 -13.53 3.65 18.93
N TYR A 144 -14.24 4.42 18.11
CA TYR A 144 -13.76 5.68 17.54
C TYR A 144 -14.88 6.72 17.47
N PRO A 145 -14.63 7.99 17.83
CA PRO A 145 -15.59 9.06 17.57
C PRO A 145 -15.69 9.37 16.07
N TYR A 146 -16.82 9.93 15.64
CA TYR A 146 -17.00 10.49 14.30
C TYR A 146 -16.38 11.88 14.25
N ASP A 147 -15.45 12.10 13.32
CA ASP A 147 -14.77 13.38 13.12
C ASP A 147 -15.63 14.39 12.33
N ARG A 148 -16.70 13.93 11.66
CA ARG A 148 -17.50 14.71 10.70
C ARG A 148 -16.65 15.41 9.63
N ILE A 149 -15.52 14.78 9.30
CA ILE A 149 -14.64 15.15 8.20
C ILE A 149 -14.52 13.94 7.28
N LEU A 150 -13.90 12.86 7.75
CA LEU A 150 -13.76 11.61 7.01
C LEU A 150 -14.88 10.61 7.29
N PHE A 151 -15.46 10.68 8.48
CA PHE A 151 -16.47 9.77 9.00
C PHE A 151 -17.57 10.56 9.71
N HIS A 152 -18.76 10.45 9.16
CA HIS A 152 -19.97 11.07 9.69
C HIS A 152 -20.87 9.99 10.31
N PRO A 153 -21.71 10.35 11.29
CA PRO A 153 -22.61 9.38 11.94
C PRO A 153 -23.80 9.03 11.03
N GLY A 154 -24.45 7.89 11.28
CA GLY A 154 -25.74 7.56 10.66
C GLY A 154 -25.69 6.88 9.29
N TYR A 155 -24.49 6.64 8.75
CA TYR A 155 -24.37 5.94 7.47
C TYR A 155 -24.60 4.46 7.64
N VAL A 156 -25.66 3.97 7.01
CA VAL A 156 -25.90 2.54 6.87
C VAL A 156 -25.26 2.06 5.58
N CYS A 157 -24.48 0.98 5.65
CA CYS A 157 -23.98 0.31 4.46
C CYS A 157 -25.15 -0.26 3.66
N ARG A 158 -25.28 0.13 2.38
CA ARG A 158 -26.37 -0.34 1.51
C ARG A 158 -26.33 -1.84 1.23
N THR A 159 -25.13 -2.44 1.26
CA THR A 159 -24.93 -3.87 0.99
C THR A 159 -25.09 -4.73 2.25
N CYS A 160 -24.45 -4.33 3.36
CA CYS A 160 -24.46 -5.11 4.60
C CYS A 160 -25.65 -4.76 5.52
N HIS A 161 -26.40 -3.70 5.23
CA HIS A 161 -27.48 -3.18 6.06
C HIS A 161 -27.09 -2.97 7.54
N THR A 162 -25.83 -2.58 7.76
CA THR A 162 -25.28 -2.30 9.09
C THR A 162 -24.88 -0.84 9.19
N LEU A 163 -25.08 -0.24 10.36
CA LEU A 163 -24.57 1.10 10.66
C LEU A 163 -23.05 1.06 10.59
N LYS A 164 -22.42 2.01 9.91
CA LYS A 164 -20.97 2.03 9.70
C LYS A 164 -20.26 2.73 10.85
N PRO A 165 -19.47 2.04 11.68
CA PRO A 165 -18.61 2.67 12.67
C PRO A 165 -17.61 3.63 12.01
N ALA A 166 -17.13 4.63 12.77
CA ALA A 166 -16.02 5.45 12.32
C ALA A 166 -14.79 4.58 11.98
N ARG A 167 -14.02 5.00 10.96
CA ARG A 167 -12.89 4.24 10.40
C ARG A 167 -13.24 2.90 9.72
N SER A 168 -14.53 2.55 9.58
CA SER A 168 -14.95 1.36 8.83
C SER A 168 -15.18 1.63 7.34
N LYS A 169 -15.09 0.58 6.52
CA LYS A 169 -15.41 0.62 5.09
C LYS A 169 -16.00 -0.71 4.62
N HIS A 170 -16.96 -0.64 3.70
CA HIS A 170 -17.41 -1.83 2.96
C HIS A 170 -16.39 -2.15 1.87
N CYS A 171 -15.82 -3.35 1.90
CA CYS A 171 -14.99 -3.86 0.83
C CYS A 171 -15.90 -4.62 -0.15
N SER A 172 -15.99 -4.17 -1.39
CA SER A 172 -16.77 -4.84 -2.44
C SER A 172 -16.20 -6.19 -2.85
N ILE A 173 -14.87 -6.38 -2.69
CA ILE A 173 -14.18 -7.63 -3.03
C ILE A 173 -14.51 -8.72 -2.00
N CYS A 174 -14.39 -8.40 -0.70
CA CYS A 174 -14.78 -9.33 0.37
C CYS A 174 -16.29 -9.35 0.64
N ASN A 175 -17.04 -8.39 0.09
CA ASN A 175 -18.47 -8.17 0.30
C ASN A 175 -18.88 -8.03 1.79
N VAL A 176 -18.05 -7.36 2.60
CA VAL A 176 -18.29 -7.15 4.03
C VAL A 176 -17.87 -5.76 4.48
N CYS A 177 -18.45 -5.27 5.58
CA CYS A 177 -17.93 -4.12 6.29
C CYS A 177 -16.74 -4.53 7.17
N VAL A 178 -15.66 -3.76 7.10
CA VAL A 178 -14.40 -4.04 7.81
C VAL A 178 -14.11 -2.90 8.78
N ALA A 179 -13.85 -3.23 10.05
CA ALA A 179 -13.47 -2.29 11.09
C ALA A 179 -12.03 -1.81 10.91
N ARG A 180 -11.79 -0.50 11.14
CA ARG A 180 -10.52 0.20 10.87
C ARG A 180 -9.89 -0.28 9.55
N HIS A 181 -10.67 -0.20 8.48
CA HIS A 181 -10.29 -0.79 7.20
C HIS A 181 -9.06 -0.08 6.63
N ASP A 182 -7.99 -0.83 6.40
CA ASP A 182 -6.79 -0.33 5.76
C ASP A 182 -6.87 -0.49 4.24
N HIS A 183 -6.79 -1.72 3.75
CA HIS A 183 -6.93 -2.06 2.33
C HIS A 183 -7.39 -3.51 2.15
N HIS A 184 -7.89 -3.84 0.96
CA HIS A 184 -8.00 -5.23 0.54
C HIS A 184 -6.67 -5.68 -0.03
N CYS A 185 -6.09 -6.74 0.52
CA CYS A 185 -4.81 -7.28 0.05
C CYS A 185 -5.05 -8.54 -0.77
N ILE A 186 -4.84 -8.45 -2.09
CA ILE A 186 -4.97 -9.59 -3.01
C ILE A 186 -4.00 -10.73 -2.67
N TRP A 187 -2.87 -10.43 -2.01
CA TRP A 187 -1.89 -11.42 -1.56
C TRP A 187 -2.35 -12.21 -0.33
N LEU A 188 -3.35 -11.71 0.41
CA LEU A 188 -3.91 -12.37 1.58
C LEU A 188 -5.29 -12.98 1.32
N MET A 189 -5.92 -12.66 0.17
CA MET A 189 -7.34 -12.98 -0.08
C MET A 189 -8.24 -12.47 1.08
N ASN A 190 -7.82 -11.36 1.72
CA ASN A 190 -8.45 -10.83 2.92
C ASN A 190 -8.20 -9.31 3.03
N CYS A 191 -9.10 -8.62 3.74
CA CYS A 191 -8.87 -7.23 4.12
C CYS A 191 -7.91 -7.14 5.30
N VAL A 192 -6.97 -6.19 5.18
CA VAL A 192 -6.19 -5.72 6.32
C VAL A 192 -7.02 -4.67 7.05
N GLY A 193 -7.25 -4.88 8.34
CA GLY A 193 -8.02 -3.99 9.21
C GLY A 193 -7.65 -4.15 10.67
N GLN A 194 -8.54 -3.74 11.57
CA GLN A 194 -8.28 -3.62 13.01
C GLN A 194 -7.60 -4.85 13.65
N ASN A 195 -8.05 -6.06 13.33
CA ASN A 195 -7.66 -7.28 14.04
C ASN A 195 -6.40 -7.94 13.49
N ASN A 196 -6.07 -7.75 12.20
CA ASN A 196 -4.95 -8.41 11.53
C ASN A 196 -3.83 -7.44 11.09
N TYR A 197 -3.96 -6.14 11.34
CA TYR A 197 -2.94 -5.14 10.98
C TYR A 197 -1.55 -5.48 11.55
N GLY A 198 -1.48 -5.85 12.83
CA GLY A 198 -0.21 -6.25 13.47
C GLY A 198 0.43 -7.49 12.83
N TYR A 199 -0.36 -8.50 12.46
CA TYR A 199 0.14 -9.68 11.73
C TYR A 199 0.65 -9.32 10.35
N PHE A 200 -0.03 -8.41 9.66
CA PHE A 200 0.42 -7.93 8.35
C PHE A 200 1.75 -7.18 8.44
N LEU A 201 1.96 -6.33 9.46
CA LEU A 201 3.27 -5.68 9.69
C LEU A 201 4.37 -6.70 9.97
N ALA A 202 4.08 -7.70 10.80
CA ALA A 202 5.02 -8.77 11.11
C ALA A 202 5.32 -9.65 9.89
N LEU A 203 4.34 -9.89 9.02
CA LEU A 203 4.52 -10.56 7.73
C LEU A 203 5.49 -9.78 6.85
N LEU A 204 5.29 -8.47 6.66
CA LEU A 204 6.18 -7.64 5.85
C LEU A 204 7.62 -7.65 6.39
N LEU A 205 7.79 -7.49 7.71
CA LEU A 205 9.11 -7.51 8.34
C LEU A 205 9.78 -8.88 8.22
N SER A 206 9.04 -9.97 8.52
CA SER A 206 9.56 -11.33 8.43
C SER A 206 9.94 -11.72 6.99
N MET A 207 9.15 -11.30 5.98
CA MET A 207 9.50 -11.45 4.57
C MET A 207 10.76 -10.67 4.19
N PHE A 208 10.90 -9.43 4.64
CA PHE A 208 12.14 -8.66 4.42
C PHE A 208 13.35 -9.36 5.02
N VAL A 209 13.22 -9.87 6.25
CA VAL A 209 14.29 -10.62 6.94
C VAL A 209 14.62 -11.91 6.17
N LEU A 210 13.64 -12.70 5.75
CA LEU A 210 13.85 -13.92 4.96
C LEU A 210 14.61 -13.64 3.65
N LEU A 211 14.14 -12.68 2.87
CA LEU A 211 14.75 -12.33 1.58
C LEU A 211 16.16 -11.76 1.75
N SER A 212 16.36 -10.87 2.73
CA SER A 212 17.67 -10.31 3.03
C SER A 212 18.64 -11.37 3.53
N TYR A 213 18.17 -12.30 4.37
CA TYR A 213 18.98 -13.38 4.90
C TYR A 213 19.37 -14.41 3.82
N GLY A 214 18.42 -14.79 2.96
CA GLY A 214 18.68 -15.63 1.79
C GLY A 214 19.66 -14.98 0.82
N SER A 215 19.49 -13.67 0.55
CA SER A 215 20.42 -12.90 -0.27
C SER A 215 21.82 -12.84 0.36
N TYR A 216 21.92 -12.64 1.67
CA TYR A 216 23.20 -12.62 2.37
C TYR A 216 23.92 -13.98 2.29
N LEU A 217 23.21 -15.08 2.56
CA LEU A 217 23.77 -16.43 2.47
C LEU A 217 24.23 -16.76 1.04
N GLY A 218 23.41 -16.41 0.04
CA GLY A 218 23.75 -16.60 -1.37
C GLY A 218 25.01 -15.83 -1.75
N TYR A 219 25.10 -14.55 -1.36
CA TYR A 219 26.30 -13.73 -1.56
C TYR A 219 27.54 -14.38 -0.95
N CYS A 220 27.49 -14.77 0.34
CA CYS A 220 28.64 -15.36 1.03
C CYS A 220 29.13 -16.67 0.38
N LEU A 221 28.20 -17.51 -0.10
CA LEU A 221 28.56 -18.79 -0.72
C LEU A 221 29.16 -18.59 -2.11
N LEU A 222 28.60 -17.69 -2.92
CA LEU A 222 29.12 -17.38 -4.26
C LEU A 222 30.46 -16.64 -4.20
N ASP A 223 30.62 -15.72 -3.25
CA ASP A 223 31.89 -15.03 -3.00
C ASP A 223 32.99 -16.03 -2.59
N ARG A 224 32.67 -16.97 -1.70
CA ARG A 224 33.57 -18.06 -1.33
C ARG A 224 33.89 -18.96 -2.52
N HIS A 225 32.91 -19.31 -3.34
CA HIS A 225 33.13 -20.11 -4.55
C HIS A 225 34.11 -19.42 -5.51
N LEU A 226 33.98 -18.10 -5.71
CA LEU A 226 34.93 -17.31 -6.50
C LEU A 226 36.32 -17.26 -5.85
N GLN A 227 36.38 -17.10 -4.54
CA GLN A 227 37.64 -17.12 -3.81
C GLN A 227 38.37 -18.45 -3.99
N ASP A 228 37.66 -19.57 -3.85
CA ASP A 228 38.23 -20.92 -4.00
C ASP A 228 38.64 -21.19 -5.47
N THR A 229 37.83 -20.75 -6.43
CA THR A 229 38.08 -20.97 -7.86
C THR A 229 39.21 -20.09 -8.40
N LEU A 230 39.25 -18.80 -8.05
CA LEU A 230 40.20 -17.86 -8.65
C LEU A 230 41.51 -17.76 -7.87
N VAL A 231 41.46 -17.80 -6.54
CA VAL A 231 42.64 -17.57 -5.69
C VAL A 231 43.33 -18.87 -5.31
N LEU A 232 42.56 -19.91 -4.93
CA LEU A 232 43.17 -21.19 -4.54
C LEU A 232 43.59 -22.03 -5.75
N SER A 233 42.86 -21.95 -6.87
CA SER A 233 43.18 -22.75 -8.06
C SER A 233 44.22 -22.10 -8.99
N PHE A 234 44.41 -20.77 -8.91
CA PHE A 234 45.41 -20.03 -9.70
C PHE A 234 46.30 -19.11 -8.85
N PRO A 235 47.06 -19.65 -7.87
CA PRO A 235 47.82 -18.85 -6.91
C PRO A 235 48.94 -18.00 -7.54
N THR A 236 49.37 -18.32 -8.76
CA THR A 236 50.37 -17.56 -9.52
C THR A 236 49.77 -16.39 -10.31
N ALA A 237 48.47 -16.39 -10.58
CA ALA A 237 47.78 -15.36 -11.35
C ALA A 237 47.10 -14.30 -10.46
N VAL A 238 46.70 -14.67 -9.24
CA VAL A 238 46.05 -13.77 -8.28
C VAL A 238 46.89 -13.64 -7.01
N HIS A 239 47.60 -12.53 -6.87
CA HIS A 239 48.48 -12.27 -5.71
C HIS A 239 47.73 -11.65 -4.51
N SER A 240 46.46 -11.27 -4.66
CA SER A 240 45.67 -10.69 -3.59
C SER A 240 45.01 -11.75 -2.71
N ARG A 241 44.92 -11.48 -1.40
CA ARG A 241 44.19 -12.34 -0.44
C ARG A 241 42.69 -12.50 -0.76
N HIS A 242 42.12 -11.57 -1.51
CA HIS A 242 40.72 -11.60 -1.92
C HIS A 242 40.64 -11.45 -3.44
N TRP A 243 39.81 -12.28 -4.10
CA TRP A 243 39.68 -12.31 -5.56
C TRP A 243 39.29 -10.93 -6.14
N ALA A 244 38.47 -10.16 -5.41
CA ALA A 244 37.97 -8.87 -5.88
C ALA A 244 38.95 -7.68 -5.76
N LYS A 245 40.12 -7.85 -5.12
CA LYS A 245 41.01 -6.72 -4.85
C LYS A 245 41.79 -6.33 -6.10
N GLY A 246 41.54 -5.13 -6.63
CA GLY A 246 42.31 -4.54 -7.73
C GLY A 246 41.89 -4.99 -9.13
N ILE A 247 40.78 -5.72 -9.26
CA ILE A 247 40.18 -6.05 -10.56
C ILE A 247 39.27 -4.93 -11.06
N GLU A 248 39.22 -4.77 -12.39
CA GLU A 248 38.33 -3.81 -13.04
C GLU A 248 36.86 -4.21 -12.92
N TRP A 249 35.97 -3.21 -12.92
CA TRP A 249 34.52 -3.40 -12.80
C TRP A 249 33.93 -4.36 -13.84
N GLY A 250 34.39 -4.28 -15.10
CA GLY A 250 33.90 -5.19 -16.15
C GLY A 250 34.17 -6.65 -15.83
N LEU A 251 35.39 -6.96 -15.39
CA LEU A 251 35.80 -8.30 -15.00
C LEU A 251 35.14 -8.75 -13.70
N TYR A 252 34.96 -7.83 -12.74
CA TYR A 252 34.22 -8.08 -11.50
C TYR A 252 32.80 -8.58 -11.77
N PHE A 253 32.04 -7.90 -12.63
CA PHE A 253 30.69 -8.33 -12.99
C PHE A 253 30.67 -9.61 -13.82
N GLN A 254 31.69 -9.84 -14.65
CA GLN A 254 31.83 -11.11 -15.39
C GLN A 254 32.04 -12.30 -14.43
N PHE A 255 32.89 -12.16 -13.41
CA PHE A 255 33.09 -13.21 -12.42
C PHE A 255 31.83 -13.47 -11.58
N TRP A 256 31.11 -12.42 -11.17
CA TRP A 256 29.81 -12.61 -10.54
C TRP A 256 28.80 -13.32 -11.45
N GLY A 257 28.75 -12.95 -12.73
CA GLY A 257 27.93 -13.63 -13.72
C GLY A 257 28.30 -15.10 -13.88
N TYR A 258 29.60 -15.41 -13.89
CA TYR A 258 30.11 -16.78 -13.90
C TYR A 258 29.67 -17.55 -12.64
N ALA A 259 29.89 -17.02 -11.44
CA ALA A 259 29.53 -17.68 -10.19
C ALA A 259 28.03 -18.00 -10.09
N ILE A 260 27.20 -17.04 -10.52
CA ILE A 260 25.74 -17.21 -10.56
C ILE A 260 25.35 -18.29 -11.59
N ALA A 261 26.04 -18.38 -12.71
CA ALA A 261 25.75 -19.37 -13.76
C ALA A 261 26.24 -20.78 -13.39
N ASP A 262 27.39 -20.88 -12.73
CA ASP A 262 28.00 -22.14 -12.29
C ASP A 262 27.16 -22.80 -11.18
N ASP A 263 26.72 -22.02 -10.19
CA ASP A 263 25.74 -22.46 -9.19
C ASP A 263 24.37 -21.80 -9.42
N ILE A 264 23.68 -22.25 -10.46
CA ILE A 264 22.41 -21.65 -10.90
C ILE A 264 21.31 -21.67 -9.82
N ILE A 265 21.33 -22.65 -8.91
CA ILE A 265 20.32 -22.75 -7.84
C ILE A 265 20.57 -21.68 -6.80
N VAL A 266 21.79 -21.61 -6.25
CA VAL A 266 22.14 -20.59 -5.24
C VAL A 266 22.12 -19.21 -5.86
N GLY A 267 22.67 -19.05 -7.05
CA GLY A 267 22.71 -17.81 -7.83
C GLY A 267 21.33 -17.28 -8.21
N GLY A 268 20.44 -18.14 -8.71
CA GLY A 268 19.09 -17.74 -9.10
C GLY A 268 18.26 -17.26 -7.91
N VAL A 269 18.26 -18.01 -6.80
CA VAL A 269 17.52 -17.62 -5.60
C VAL A 269 18.14 -16.41 -4.91
N PHE A 270 19.48 -16.30 -4.88
CA PHE A 270 20.20 -15.11 -4.42
C PHE A 270 19.71 -13.85 -5.15
N MET A 271 19.71 -13.88 -6.48
CA MET A 271 19.30 -12.73 -7.29
C MET A 271 17.82 -12.40 -7.10
N LEU A 272 16.95 -13.42 -7.08
CA LEU A 272 15.53 -13.22 -6.81
C LEU A 272 15.31 -12.57 -5.43
N ALA A 273 15.95 -13.08 -4.39
CA ALA A 273 15.83 -12.57 -3.03
C ALA A 273 16.38 -11.13 -2.91
N LEU A 274 17.54 -10.85 -3.49
CA LEU A 274 18.14 -9.52 -3.51
C LEU A 274 17.21 -8.49 -4.15
N LEU A 275 16.72 -8.78 -5.36
CA LEU A 275 15.89 -7.86 -6.14
C LEU A 275 14.51 -7.64 -5.53
N THR A 276 13.98 -8.62 -4.80
CA THR A 276 12.64 -8.54 -4.21
C THR A 276 12.63 -8.05 -2.76
N SER A 277 13.77 -8.09 -2.04
CA SER A 277 13.85 -7.73 -0.61
C SER A 277 13.40 -6.29 -0.30
N LEU A 278 13.65 -5.34 -1.21
CA LEU A 278 13.32 -3.94 -0.97
C LEU A 278 11.81 -3.66 -1.00
N LEU A 279 11.02 -4.49 -1.67
CA LEU A 279 9.57 -4.30 -1.76
C LEU A 279 8.85 -4.43 -0.40
N PRO A 280 8.98 -5.54 0.37
CA PRO A 280 8.37 -5.65 1.68
C PRO A 280 8.92 -4.61 2.66
N LEU A 281 10.19 -4.21 2.55
CA LEU A 281 10.75 -3.12 3.35
C LEU A 281 10.06 -1.78 3.05
N ALA A 282 9.91 -1.41 1.77
CA ALA A 282 9.24 -0.18 1.37
C ALA A 282 7.78 -0.15 1.85
N MET A 283 7.06 -1.27 1.72
CA MET A 283 5.70 -1.40 2.24
C MET A 283 5.67 -1.29 3.76
N PHE A 284 6.59 -1.95 4.47
CA PHE A 284 6.67 -1.87 5.93
C PHE A 284 6.91 -0.43 6.40
N LEU A 285 7.88 0.27 5.80
CA LEU A 285 8.20 1.66 6.13
C LEU A 285 7.03 2.61 5.82
N TYR A 286 6.30 2.38 4.73
CA TYR A 286 5.09 3.14 4.44
C TYR A 286 4.04 2.96 5.53
N HIS A 287 3.83 1.73 6.02
CA HIS A 287 2.91 1.48 7.13
C HIS A 287 3.40 2.05 8.47
N VAL A 288 4.71 2.10 8.72
CA VAL A 288 5.28 2.83 9.86
C VAL A 288 4.95 4.33 9.77
N TYR A 289 5.06 4.91 8.58
CA TYR A 289 4.63 6.29 8.33
C TYR A 289 3.12 6.49 8.58
N LEU A 290 2.27 5.56 8.13
CA LEU A 290 0.82 5.62 8.39
C LEU A 290 0.50 5.59 9.89
N ILE A 291 1.19 4.74 10.66
CA ILE A 291 1.10 4.71 12.12
C ILE A 291 1.56 6.03 12.73
N TRP A 292 2.68 6.59 12.25
CA TRP A 292 3.19 7.88 12.70
C TRP A 292 2.19 9.01 12.47
N SER A 293 1.47 9.00 11.34
CA SER A 293 0.42 9.99 11.04
C SER A 293 -0.98 9.64 11.56
N GLY A 294 -1.15 8.55 12.30
CA GLY A 294 -2.43 8.15 12.89
C GLY A 294 -3.52 7.74 11.88
N MET A 295 -3.14 7.32 10.68
CA MET A 295 -4.05 7.02 9.59
C MET A 295 -3.88 5.60 9.04
N THR A 296 -4.89 5.10 8.36
CA THR A 296 -4.86 3.90 7.53
C THR A 296 -4.53 4.26 6.07
N THR A 297 -4.21 3.28 5.21
CA THR A 297 -4.04 3.50 3.76
C THR A 297 -5.31 4.06 3.12
N ASN A 298 -6.49 3.62 3.58
CA ASN A 298 -7.76 4.16 3.11
C ASN A 298 -7.97 5.62 3.52
N GLU A 299 -7.57 5.99 4.73
CA GLU A 299 -7.66 7.38 5.21
C GLU A 299 -6.61 8.27 4.56
N SER A 300 -5.40 7.77 4.28
CA SER A 300 -4.35 8.54 3.58
C SER A 300 -4.79 8.94 2.18
N ALA A 301 -5.54 8.09 1.49
CA ALA A 301 -6.18 8.43 0.21
C ALA A 301 -7.20 9.56 0.37
N LYS A 302 -8.11 9.47 1.34
CA LYS A 302 -9.11 10.53 1.61
C LYS A 302 -8.46 11.87 1.99
N TRP A 303 -7.40 11.84 2.79
CA TRP A 303 -6.62 13.04 3.12
C TRP A 303 -5.89 13.61 1.90
N GLY A 304 -5.51 12.74 0.95
CA GLY A 304 -5.01 13.14 -0.36
C GLY A 304 -6.05 13.94 -1.14
N ASP A 305 -7.28 13.44 -1.21
CA ASP A 305 -8.40 14.12 -1.87
C ASP A 305 -8.64 15.50 -1.22
N TRP A 306 -8.75 15.56 0.12
CA TRP A 306 -8.89 16.84 0.83
C TRP A 306 -7.74 17.81 0.57
N ARG A 307 -6.50 17.34 0.50
CA ARG A 307 -5.34 18.19 0.22
C ARG A 307 -5.45 18.81 -1.18
N ASP A 308 -5.88 18.01 -2.15
CA ASP A 308 -6.02 18.45 -3.53
C ASP A 308 -7.20 19.46 -3.64
N ASP A 309 -8.33 19.19 -2.97
CA ASP A 309 -9.48 20.11 -2.90
C ASP A 309 -9.14 21.44 -2.17
N ILE A 310 -8.32 21.38 -1.11
CA ILE A 310 -7.80 22.58 -0.42
C ILE A 310 -6.92 23.40 -1.36
N ALA A 311 -6.06 22.74 -2.15
CA ALA A 311 -5.19 23.42 -3.12
C ALA A 311 -6.00 24.11 -4.23
N ASP A 312 -7.13 23.51 -4.62
CA ASP A 312 -8.09 24.10 -5.56
C ASP A 312 -8.99 25.17 -4.90
N GLY A 313 -8.88 25.35 -3.58
CA GLY A 313 -9.60 26.36 -2.81
C GLY A 313 -11.05 25.98 -2.49
N LEU A 314 -11.46 24.73 -2.64
CA LEU A 314 -12.87 24.31 -2.60
C LEU A 314 -13.38 24.02 -1.17
N VAL A 315 -12.51 24.10 -0.17
CA VAL A 315 -12.74 23.56 1.17
C VAL A 315 -12.91 24.66 2.22
N PHE A 316 -13.93 24.50 3.05
CA PHE A 316 -14.27 25.41 4.14
C PHE A 316 -14.40 24.68 5.48
N LYS A 317 -14.03 25.36 6.56
CA LYS A 317 -14.03 24.89 7.94
C LYS A 317 -14.92 25.78 8.80
N ALA A 318 -15.68 25.16 9.70
CA ALA A 318 -16.46 25.83 10.74
C ALA A 318 -16.37 25.06 12.06
N ARG A 319 -16.92 25.62 13.14
CA ARG A 319 -17.11 24.90 14.41
C ARG A 319 -18.24 23.88 14.27
N LYS A 320 -17.99 22.64 14.68
CA LYS A 320 -19.00 21.56 14.64
C LYS A 320 -20.22 21.93 15.47
N SER A 321 -20.03 22.52 16.65
CA SER A 321 -21.09 22.94 17.57
C SER A 321 -22.05 23.99 16.99
N GLU A 322 -21.56 24.86 16.11
CA GLU A 322 -22.36 25.92 15.47
C GLU A 322 -23.18 25.42 14.28
N ILE A 323 -22.71 24.35 13.63
CA ILE A 323 -23.37 23.76 12.45
C ILE A 323 -24.29 22.61 12.85
N TYR A 324 -23.87 21.80 13.82
CA TYR A 324 -24.57 20.60 14.28
C TYR A 324 -24.83 20.69 15.80
N PRO A 325 -25.87 21.41 16.24
CA PRO A 325 -26.23 21.45 17.66
C PRO A 325 -26.59 20.05 18.17
N GLU A 326 -26.39 19.80 19.47
CA GLU A 326 -26.55 18.47 20.12
C GLU A 326 -27.90 17.79 19.87
N LYS A 327 -28.95 18.57 19.59
CA LYS A 327 -30.27 18.10 19.14
C LYS A 327 -30.51 18.53 17.70
N HIS A 328 -30.02 17.75 16.74
CA HIS A 328 -30.39 17.91 15.33
C HIS A 328 -31.85 17.46 15.13
N PRO A 329 -32.68 18.12 14.30
CA PRO A 329 -34.06 17.68 14.04
C PRO A 329 -34.17 16.25 13.49
N ASP A 330 -33.13 15.78 12.77
CA ASP A 330 -33.02 14.42 12.21
C ASP A 330 -32.37 13.40 13.19
N ALA A 331 -32.46 13.61 14.51
CA ALA A 331 -31.72 12.89 15.56
C ALA A 331 -32.15 11.44 15.87
N ASP A 332 -32.52 10.64 14.86
CA ASP A 332 -32.58 9.17 15.04
C ASP A 332 -31.17 8.55 15.16
N ILE A 333 -30.12 9.32 14.84
CA ILE A 333 -28.73 8.90 14.90
C ILE A 333 -28.10 9.39 16.21
N VAL A 334 -28.25 8.61 17.28
CA VAL A 334 -27.53 8.86 18.53
C VAL A 334 -26.06 8.48 18.34
N GLU A 335 -25.18 9.48 18.18
CA GLU A 335 -23.73 9.27 18.26
C GLU A 335 -23.42 8.61 19.62
N PRO A 336 -22.81 7.41 19.65
CA PRO A 336 -22.43 6.81 20.92
C PRO A 336 -21.37 7.71 21.59
N TYR A 337 -21.50 7.92 22.89
CA TYR A 337 -20.44 8.59 23.66
C TYR A 337 -19.16 7.75 23.59
N VAL A 338 -18.10 8.32 23.03
CA VAL A 338 -16.76 7.74 22.98
C VAL A 338 -15.81 8.66 23.73
N SER A 339 -15.24 8.17 24.82
CA SER A 339 -14.17 8.89 25.52
C SER A 339 -12.94 8.91 24.63
N TRP A 340 -12.54 10.10 24.18
CA TRP A 340 -11.40 10.29 23.28
C TRP A 340 -10.57 11.48 23.76
N PRO A 341 -9.23 11.35 23.83
CA PRO A 341 -8.37 12.38 24.45
C PRO A 341 -8.25 13.65 23.61
N ILE A 342 -8.50 13.57 22.30
CA ILE A 342 -8.42 14.70 21.38
C ILE A 342 -9.85 15.13 21.05
N GLN A 343 -10.28 16.26 21.59
CA GLN A 343 -11.57 16.86 21.29
C GLN A 343 -11.35 18.16 20.53
N VAL A 344 -11.84 18.23 19.29
CA VAL A 344 -11.72 19.42 18.45
C VAL A 344 -13.10 19.77 17.90
N ASP A 345 -13.50 21.02 18.10
CA ASP A 345 -14.75 21.55 17.57
C ASP A 345 -14.54 22.06 16.13
N GLN A 346 -14.51 21.12 15.18
CA GLN A 346 -14.34 21.43 13.76
C GLN A 346 -15.17 20.52 12.87
N THR A 347 -15.54 21.04 11.70
CA THR A 347 -16.10 20.28 10.58
C THR A 347 -15.57 20.85 9.28
N LEU A 348 -15.48 20.02 8.25
CA LEU A 348 -15.12 20.45 6.90
C LEU A 348 -16.27 20.20 5.92
N ILE A 349 -16.34 21.05 4.91
CA ILE A 349 -17.20 20.86 3.75
C ILE A 349 -16.47 21.24 2.47
N PHE A 350 -17.00 20.72 1.38
CA PHE A 350 -16.61 20.97 0.01
C PHE A 350 -17.69 21.77 -0.71
N THR A 351 -17.26 22.66 -1.60
CA THR A 351 -18.11 23.48 -2.48
C THR A 351 -17.68 23.28 -3.92
N ASP A 352 -18.62 22.96 -4.81
CA ASP A 352 -18.32 22.68 -6.22
C ASP A 352 -17.87 23.94 -7.00
N ASP A 353 -18.26 25.12 -6.52
CA ASP A 353 -18.03 26.42 -7.15
C ASP A 353 -16.87 27.23 -6.52
N GLY A 354 -16.26 26.71 -5.45
CA GLY A 354 -15.21 27.39 -4.68
C GLY A 354 -15.65 28.64 -3.92
N HIS A 355 -16.95 28.94 -3.87
CA HIS A 355 -17.50 30.05 -3.10
C HIS A 355 -17.86 29.58 -1.69
N PRO A 356 -17.77 30.46 -0.67
CA PRO A 356 -18.22 30.11 0.66
C PRO A 356 -19.71 29.71 0.64
N PRO A 357 -20.14 28.81 1.54
CA PRO A 357 -21.56 28.50 1.69
C PRO A 357 -22.35 29.76 2.02
N ARG A 358 -23.53 29.89 1.44
CA ARG A 358 -24.44 31.02 1.68
C ARG A 358 -25.50 30.65 2.71
N VAL A 359 -26.05 31.65 3.39
CA VAL A 359 -27.15 31.45 4.35
C VAL A 359 -28.30 30.71 3.65
N GLY A 360 -28.79 29.63 4.27
CA GLY A 360 -29.81 28.75 3.68
C GLY A 360 -29.26 27.59 2.84
N PHE A 361 -27.95 27.35 2.83
CA PHE A 361 -27.37 26.14 2.24
C PHE A 361 -27.95 24.86 2.87
N SER A 362 -28.02 23.79 2.09
CA SER A 362 -28.36 22.45 2.58
C SER A 362 -27.15 21.53 2.51
N LEU A 363 -26.94 20.73 3.55
CA LEU A 363 -25.92 19.69 3.54
C LEU A 363 -26.41 18.48 2.76
N ALA A 364 -25.56 17.93 1.91
CA ALA A 364 -25.82 16.65 1.28
C ALA A 364 -25.97 15.56 2.35
N ARG A 365 -26.62 14.46 1.98
CA ARG A 365 -26.77 13.29 2.86
C ARG A 365 -25.43 12.72 3.33
N GLU A 366 -24.33 12.98 2.62
CA GLU A 366 -22.96 12.60 2.98
C GLU A 366 -22.26 13.59 3.94
N CYS A 367 -22.94 14.71 4.25
CA CYS A 367 -22.54 15.77 5.18
C CYS A 367 -21.16 16.40 4.90
N THR A 368 -20.60 16.15 3.72
CA THR A 368 -19.31 16.67 3.25
C THR A 368 -19.44 17.69 2.13
N SER A 369 -20.55 17.73 1.40
CA SER A 369 -20.80 18.72 0.35
C SER A 369 -22.03 19.56 0.66
N VAL A 370 -22.04 20.79 0.15
CA VAL A 370 -23.16 21.71 0.29
C VAL A 370 -23.84 21.96 -1.05
N THR A 371 -25.16 22.10 -1.01
CA THR A 371 -25.93 22.67 -2.11
C THR A 371 -26.25 24.12 -1.76
N GLN A 372 -25.82 25.03 -2.63
CA GLN A 372 -26.11 26.46 -2.47
C GLN A 372 -27.62 26.72 -2.57
N PRO A 373 -28.16 27.72 -1.85
CA PRO A 373 -29.56 28.09 -1.95
C PRO A 373 -29.92 28.53 -3.38
N VAL A 374 -31.21 28.43 -3.73
CA VAL A 374 -31.73 28.91 -5.02
C VAL A 374 -31.57 30.44 -5.16
N ASP A 375 -31.58 31.15 -4.03
CA ASP A 375 -31.29 32.58 -3.97
C ASP A 375 -29.79 32.85 -4.17
N LEU A 376 -29.43 33.29 -5.37
CA LEU A 376 -28.06 33.62 -5.76
C LEU A 376 -27.54 34.93 -5.15
N ASP A 377 -28.39 35.71 -4.47
CA ASP A 377 -28.00 36.94 -3.76
C ASP A 377 -27.84 36.71 -2.24
N ALA A 378 -28.12 35.49 -1.76
CA ALA A 378 -27.94 35.13 -0.36
C ALA A 378 -26.50 35.39 0.09
N ALA A 379 -26.36 36.07 1.23
CA ALA A 379 -25.06 36.45 1.79
C ALA A 379 -24.24 35.21 2.19
N PRO A 380 -22.89 35.27 2.10
CA PRO A 380 -22.03 34.23 2.65
C PRO A 380 -22.27 34.01 4.14
N ASP A 381 -22.32 32.76 4.56
CA ASP A 381 -22.38 32.38 5.97
C ASP A 381 -21.00 32.55 6.60
N THR A 382 -20.87 33.55 7.47
CA THR A 382 -19.60 33.98 8.06
C THR A 382 -18.99 32.97 9.03
N ARG A 383 -19.74 31.91 9.40
CA ARG A 383 -19.21 30.81 10.23
C ARG A 383 -18.20 29.95 9.48
N TRP A 384 -18.21 29.97 8.14
CA TRP A 384 -17.32 29.17 7.31
C TRP A 384 -16.08 29.96 6.90
N MET A 385 -14.91 29.38 7.19
CA MET A 385 -13.61 29.93 6.82
C MET A 385 -12.94 29.03 5.79
N ARG A 386 -12.38 29.62 4.73
CA ARG A 386 -11.64 28.85 3.72
C ARG A 386 -10.38 28.24 4.34
N VAL A 387 -10.17 26.95 4.09
CA VAL A 387 -8.96 26.23 4.53
C VAL A 387 -7.84 26.50 3.53
N LYS A 388 -6.65 26.89 4.01
CA LYS A 388 -5.49 27.17 3.14
C LYS A 388 -4.51 26.02 3.09
N SER A 389 -4.43 25.23 4.15
CA SER A 389 -3.54 24.08 4.23
C SER A 389 -4.17 22.95 5.02
N LEU A 390 -3.82 21.71 4.66
CA LEU A 390 -4.18 20.54 5.46
C LEU A 390 -3.60 20.62 6.89
N LYS A 391 -2.54 21.40 7.12
CA LYS A 391 -2.00 21.68 8.46
C LYS A 391 -2.99 22.38 9.39
N ASP A 392 -4.00 23.06 8.83
CA ASP A 392 -5.04 23.76 9.59
C ASP A 392 -6.17 22.83 10.04
N VAL A 393 -6.10 21.55 9.67
CA VAL A 393 -7.10 20.51 9.95
C VAL A 393 -6.50 19.51 10.92
N VAL A 394 -7.16 19.30 12.06
CA VAL A 394 -6.68 18.32 13.06
C VAL A 394 -7.18 16.92 12.71
N ASN A 395 -6.29 15.94 12.55
CA ASN A 395 -6.66 14.53 12.51
C ASN A 395 -6.86 14.03 13.95
N ILE A 396 -8.11 13.88 14.40
CA ILE A 396 -8.40 13.43 15.77
C ILE A 396 -7.92 11.99 16.05
N TYR A 397 -7.66 11.20 15.00
CA TYR A 397 -7.18 9.83 15.14
C TYR A 397 -5.66 9.74 15.33
N ASP A 398 -4.92 10.84 15.12
CA ASP A 398 -3.50 10.89 15.44
C ASP A 398 -3.28 11.22 16.91
N ARG A 399 -2.99 10.19 17.72
CA ARG A 399 -2.70 10.29 19.15
C ARG A 399 -1.21 10.27 19.47
N GLY A 400 -0.38 10.52 18.46
CA GLY A 400 1.07 10.39 18.53
C GLY A 400 1.57 8.96 18.31
N PHE A 401 2.76 8.85 17.73
CA PHE A 401 3.33 7.59 17.24
C PHE A 401 3.27 6.42 18.24
N SER A 402 3.66 6.63 19.50
CA SER A 402 3.66 5.56 20.51
C SER A 402 2.26 5.00 20.75
N THR A 403 1.25 5.87 20.87
CA THR A 403 -0.15 5.49 21.07
C THR A 403 -0.70 4.78 19.84
N ASN A 404 -0.45 5.35 18.65
CA ASN A 404 -0.90 4.81 17.38
C ASN A 404 -0.28 3.43 17.12
N LEU A 405 1.00 3.24 17.50
CA LEU A 405 1.72 1.97 17.39
C LEU A 405 1.13 0.91 18.31
N ARG A 406 0.90 1.24 19.59
CA ARG A 406 0.23 0.32 20.53
C ARG A 406 -1.15 -0.08 20.04
N GLU A 407 -1.91 0.87 19.51
CA GLU A 407 -3.23 0.61 18.93
C GLU A 407 -3.15 -0.29 17.70
N GLY A 408 -2.24 -0.01 16.75
CA GLY A 408 -2.03 -0.81 15.55
C GLY A 408 -1.55 -2.23 15.83
N LEU A 409 -0.75 -2.41 16.89
CA LEU A 409 -0.26 -3.70 17.36
C LEU A 409 -1.21 -4.38 18.36
N ARG A 410 -2.34 -3.74 18.70
CA ARG A 410 -3.28 -4.21 19.73
C ARG A 410 -2.63 -4.56 21.07
N LEU A 411 -1.57 -3.83 21.44
CA LEU A 411 -0.98 -3.94 22.77
C LEU A 411 -1.97 -3.33 23.78
N ARG A 412 -2.19 -4.01 24.92
CA ARG A 412 -3.11 -3.51 25.96
C ARG A 412 -2.73 -2.07 26.35
N GLN A 413 -3.72 -1.18 26.35
CA GLN A 413 -3.56 0.23 26.77
C GLN A 413 -3.41 0.34 28.27
#